data_AF-A0A495V8G5-F1
#
_entry.id   AF-A0A495V8G5-F1
#
_cell.length_a   1.000
_cell.length_b   1.000
_cell.length_c   1.000
_cell.angle_alpha   90.00
_cell.angle_beta   90.00
_cell.angle_gamma   90.00
#
_symmetry.space_group_name_H-M   'P 1'
#
loop_
_entity.id
_entity.type
_entity.pdbx_description
1 polymer ?
#
loop_
_entity_poly.entity_id
_entity_poly.type
_entity_poly.pdbx_seq_one_letter_code
_entity_poly.pdbx_strand_id
1 'polypeptide(L)'
;MTETTALDWFDAGSRVLEGARTPDLFPPLDDAHAQRAWLAGFAGAWAERSGDEAAEDALVAALEGRPALLRQLWDRGPGKIARSWS
;
A
#
# COMPACT_ATOMS: atom_id res chain seq x y z
N MET A 1 -10.41 -15.44 24.65
CA MET A 1 -10.82 -15.33 23.23
C MET A 1 -9.84 -14.35 22.62
N THR A 2 -8.83 -14.83 21.90
CA THR A 2 -7.93 -13.95 21.16
C THR A 2 -8.75 -13.37 20.03
N GLU A 3 -9.16 -12.11 20.21
CA GLU A 3 -9.70 -11.27 19.15
C GLU A 3 -8.72 -11.39 17.99
N THR A 4 -9.16 -11.95 16.86
CA THR A 4 -8.41 -11.87 15.62
C THR A 4 -8.36 -10.39 15.29
N THR A 5 -7.35 -9.69 15.80
CA THR A 5 -7.09 -8.30 15.45
C THR A 5 -7.02 -8.29 13.94
N ALA A 6 -8.01 -7.65 13.31
CA ALA A 6 -7.97 -7.36 11.88
C ALA A 6 -6.55 -6.92 11.58
N LEU A 7 -5.88 -7.63 10.67
CA LEU A 7 -4.47 -7.41 10.35
C LEU A 7 -4.25 -5.90 10.27
N ASP A 8 -3.28 -5.37 11.04
CA ASP A 8 -3.01 -3.94 11.01
C ASP A 8 -2.47 -3.62 9.62
N TRP A 9 -3.35 -3.11 8.77
CA TRP A 9 -3.04 -2.88 7.37
C TRP A 9 -1.91 -1.86 7.22
N PHE A 10 -1.77 -0.93 8.17
CA PHE A 10 -0.64 -0.01 8.20
C PHE A 10 0.69 -0.78 8.33
N ASP A 11 0.82 -1.63 9.36
CA ASP A 11 1.99 -2.50 9.55
C ASP A 11 2.26 -3.41 8.34
N ALA A 12 1.20 -3.94 7.73
CA ALA A 12 1.32 -4.79 6.56
C ALA A 12 1.91 -4.05 5.36
N GLY A 13 1.51 -2.80 5.13
CA GLY A 13 2.08 -1.93 4.09
C GLY A 13 3.57 -1.68 4.31
N SER A 14 3.97 -1.35 5.55
CA SER A 14 5.37 -1.14 5.93
C SER A 14 6.22 -2.40 5.67
N ARG A 15 5.75 -3.57 6.13
CA ARG A 15 6.44 -4.86 5.93
C ARG A 15 6.60 -5.22 4.46
N VAL A 16 5.62 -4.92 3.62
CA VAL A 16 5.74 -5.19 2.17
C VAL A 16 6.84 -4.34 1.55
N LEU A 17 6.98 -3.07 1.93
CA LEU A 17 8.10 -2.26 1.44
C LEU A 17 9.45 -2.82 1.90
N GLU A 18 9.54 -3.32 3.13
CA GLU A 18 10.74 -3.97 3.68
C GLU A 18 11.08 -5.31 2.99
N GLY A 19 10.21 -5.80 2.10
CA GLY A 19 10.47 -6.97 1.26
C GLY A 19 9.58 -8.17 1.56
N ALA A 20 8.66 -8.09 2.51
CA ALA A 20 7.72 -9.17 2.77
C ALA A 20 6.73 -9.35 1.59
N ARG A 21 6.37 -10.60 1.29
CA ARG A 21 5.54 -10.94 0.10
C ARG A 21 4.42 -11.94 0.39
N THR A 22 4.13 -12.24 1.66
CA THR A 22 3.09 -13.20 2.00
C THR A 22 1.70 -12.68 1.58
N PRO A 23 0.82 -13.55 1.05
CA PRO A 23 -0.46 -13.10 0.48
C PRO A 23 -1.39 -12.37 1.45
N ASP A 24 -1.29 -12.66 2.74
CA ASP A 24 -2.05 -12.05 3.83
C ASP A 24 -1.66 -10.59 4.10
N LEU A 25 -0.50 -10.13 3.62
CA LEU A 25 -0.05 -8.74 3.77
C LEU A 25 -0.67 -7.79 2.75
N PHE A 26 -1.55 -8.26 1.87
CA PHE A 26 -2.18 -7.43 0.85
C PHE A 26 -3.66 -7.20 1.21
N PRO A 27 -4.13 -5.94 1.20
CA PRO A 27 -5.50 -5.61 1.57
C PRO A 27 -6.48 -6.20 0.55
N PRO A 28 -7.69 -6.57 0.98
CA PRO A 28 -8.72 -7.06 0.08
C PRO A 28 -9.09 -6.01 -0.97
N LEU A 29 -9.56 -6.49 -2.12
CA LEU A 29 -10.16 -5.64 -3.13
C LEU A 29 -11.44 -5.02 -2.58
N ASP A 30 -11.76 -3.82 -3.07
CA ASP A 30 -12.96 -3.05 -2.73
C ASP A 30 -13.13 -2.62 -1.26
N ASP A 31 -12.15 -2.92 -0.39
CA ASP A 31 -12.05 -2.36 0.95
C ASP A 31 -11.20 -1.09 0.95
N ALA A 32 -11.86 0.06 0.79
CA ALA A 32 -11.19 1.35 0.74
C ALA A 32 -10.47 1.73 2.05
N HIS A 33 -10.93 1.23 3.20
CA HIS A 33 -10.33 1.56 4.49
C HIS A 33 -9.03 0.77 4.68
N ALA A 34 -9.08 -0.55 4.44
CA ALA A 34 -7.91 -1.42 4.46
C ALA A 34 -6.84 -0.94 3.48
N GLN A 35 -7.23 -0.62 2.25
CA GLN A 35 -6.32 -0.14 1.22
C GLN A 35 -5.68 1.21 1.57
N ARG A 36 -6.43 2.13 2.18
CA ARG A 36 -5.88 3.42 2.61
C ARG A 36 -4.89 3.26 3.76
N ALA A 37 -5.22 2.45 4.77
CA ALA A 37 -4.32 2.16 5.88
C ALA A 37 -3.02 1.49 5.38
N TRP A 38 -3.16 0.52 4.48
CA TRP A 38 -2.02 -0.15 3.85
C TRP A 38 -1.14 0.80 3.04
N LEU A 39 -1.73 1.66 2.21
CA LEU A 39 -0.98 2.63 1.42
C LEU A 39 -0.27 3.66 2.32
N ALA A 40 -0.87 4.05 3.44
CA ALA A 40 -0.26 4.95 4.41
C ALA A 40 0.99 4.33 5.07
N GLY A 41 0.92 3.06 5.49
CA GLY A 41 2.07 2.36 6.05
C GLY A 41 3.20 2.17 5.02
N PHE A 42 2.84 1.73 3.82
CA PHE A 42 3.79 1.60 2.71
C PHE A 42 4.51 2.93 2.40
N ALA A 43 3.75 4.03 2.28
CA ALA A 43 4.31 5.35 2.00
C ALA A 43 5.14 5.90 3.17
N GLY A 44 4.74 5.64 4.41
CA GLY A 44 5.50 6.00 5.61
C GLY A 44 6.87 5.33 5.63
N ALA A 45 6.89 4.00 5.46
CA ALA A 45 8.14 3.24 5.39
C ALA A 45 9.01 3.68 4.18
N TRP A 46 8.40 4.11 3.07
CA TRP A 46 9.15 4.62 1.91
C TRP A 46 9.80 5.97 2.21
N ALA A 47 9.08 6.87 2.87
CA ALA A 47 9.61 8.16 3.27
C ALA A 47 10.77 8.06 4.27
N GLU A 48 10.83 6.98 5.06
CA GLU A 48 11.93 6.70 5.98
C GLU A 48 13.16 6.08 5.29
N ARG A 49 13.01 5.47 4.11
CA ARG A 49 14.13 4.92 3.34
C ARG A 49 14.95 6.05 2.71
N SER A 50 16.26 5.95 2.86
CA SER A 50 17.19 6.77 2.08
C SER A 50 17.38 6.13 0.70
N GLY A 51 16.90 6.77 -0.35
CA GLY A 51 17.10 6.30 -1.72
C GLY A 51 16.43 7.21 -2.76
N ASP A 52 16.90 7.10 -4.00
CA ASP A 52 16.37 7.86 -5.15
C ASP A 52 15.20 7.14 -5.85
N GLU A 53 14.79 5.97 -5.35
CA GLU A 53 13.67 5.21 -5.90
C GLU A 53 12.35 5.96 -5.68
N ALA A 54 11.62 6.24 -6.77
CA ALA A 54 10.31 6.87 -6.68
C ALA A 54 9.32 5.96 -5.93
N ALA A 55 8.47 6.55 -5.10
CA ALA A 55 7.44 5.81 -4.35
C ALA A 55 6.52 4.98 -5.27
N GLU A 56 6.27 5.48 -6.47
CA GLU A 56 5.44 4.84 -7.49
C GLU A 56 6.10 3.57 -8.04
N ASP A 57 7.41 3.61 -8.32
CA ASP A 57 8.16 2.46 -8.79
C ASP A 57 8.23 1.37 -7.71
N ALA A 58 8.50 1.76 -6.46
CA ALA A 58 8.50 0.85 -5.32
C ALA A 58 7.12 0.18 -5.14
N LEU A 59 6.03 0.94 -5.29
CA LEU A 59 4.66 0.44 -5.19
C LEU A 59 4.31 -0.54 -6.30
N VAL A 60 4.69 -0.23 -7.55
CA VAL A 60 4.50 -1.13 -8.71
C VAL A 60 5.25 -2.45 -8.49
N ALA A 61 6.51 -2.38 -8.05
CA ALA A 61 7.31 -3.57 -7.77
C ALA A 61 6.74 -4.40 -6.61
N ALA A 62 6.26 -3.75 -5.55
CA ALA A 62 5.63 -4.42 -4.41
C ALA A 62 4.32 -5.16 -4.78
N LEU A 63 3.61 -4.67 -5.79
CA LEU A 63 2.31 -5.20 -6.24
C LEU A 63 2.41 -6.04 -7.51
N GLU A 64 3.61 -6.54 -7.84
CA GLU A 64 3.77 -7.49 -8.93
C GLU A 64 2.82 -8.68 -8.78
N GLY A 65 2.14 -9.04 -9.87
CA GLY A 65 1.10 -10.08 -9.87
C GLY A 65 -0.25 -9.66 -9.28
N ARG A 66 -0.43 -8.40 -8.86
CA ARG A 66 -1.66 -7.87 -8.24
C ARG A 66 -2.22 -6.63 -8.97
N PRO A 67 -2.44 -6.69 -10.30
CA PRO A 67 -2.82 -5.52 -11.10
C PRO A 67 -4.17 -4.90 -10.70
N ALA A 68 -5.12 -5.72 -10.21
CA ALA A 68 -6.42 -5.24 -9.75
C ALA A 68 -6.30 -4.35 -8.50
N LEU A 69 -5.43 -4.73 -7.56
CA LEU A 69 -5.18 -3.97 -6.34
C LEU A 69 -4.39 -2.69 -6.66
N LEU A 70 -3.36 -2.77 -7.50
CA LEU A 70 -2.59 -1.60 -7.94
C LEU A 70 -3.49 -0.52 -8.57
N ARG A 71 -4.39 -0.92 -9.48
CA ARG A 71 -5.39 -0.01 -10.07
C ARG A 71 -6.25 0.67 -9.00
N GLN A 72 -6.75 -0.12 -8.06
CA GLN A 72 -7.60 0.35 -6.97
C GLN A 72 -6.89 1.31 -6.01
N LEU A 73 -5.59 1.11 -5.78
CA LEU A 73 -4.77 2.01 -4.98
C LEU A 73 -4.49 3.31 -5.73
N TRP A 74 -4.25 3.29 -7.04
CA TRP A 74 -4.07 4.50 -7.85
C TRP A 74 -5.32 5.36 -7.96
N ASP A 75 -6.50 4.76 -8.11
CA ASP A 75 -7.77 5.49 -8.14
C ASP A 75 -8.07 6.22 -6.82
N ARG A 76 -7.51 5.70 -5.71
CA ARG A 76 -7.70 6.22 -4.34
C ARG A 76 -6.53 7.06 -3.84
N GLY A 77 -5.34 6.89 -4.43
CA GLY A 77 -4.08 7.51 -4.05
C GLY A 77 -3.80 8.86 -4.76
N PRO A 78 -2.52 9.27 -4.87
CA PRO A 78 -2.14 10.63 -5.29
C PRO A 78 -2.61 11.02 -6.70
N GLY A 79 -3.01 10.07 -7.56
CA GLY A 79 -3.62 10.36 -8.86
C GLY A 79 -4.91 11.21 -8.78
N LYS A 80 -5.61 11.21 -7.64
CA LYS A 80 -6.72 12.14 -7.36
C LYS A 80 -6.26 13.49 -6.81
N ILE A 81 -5.17 13.50 -6.05
CA ILE A 81 -4.56 14.74 -5.53
C ILE A 81 -3.95 15.52 -6.69
N ALA A 82 -3.19 14.90 -7.59
CA ALA A 82 -2.65 15.56 -8.77
C ALA A 82 -3.73 16.12 -9.72
N ARG A 83 -4.86 15.41 -9.89
CA ARG A 83 -5.97 15.84 -10.76
C ARG A 83 -6.95 16.86 -10.15
N SER A 84 -6.88 17.12 -8.84
CA SER A 84 -7.77 18.10 -8.17
C SER A 84 -7.17 19.50 -8.07
N TRP A 85 -5.93 19.68 -8.54
CA TRP A 85 -5.22 20.97 -8.55
C TRP A 85 -4.94 21.46 -9.98
N SER A 86 -5.54 20.82 -10.99
CA SER A 86 -5.58 21.25 -12.39
C SER A 86 -6.95 21.85 -12.71
#